data_AF-A0A3M1IV73-F1
#
_entry.id   AF-A0A3M1IV73-F1
#
_cell.length_a   1.000
_cell.length_b   1.000
_cell.length_c   1.000
_cell.angle_alpha   90.00
_cell.angle_beta   90.00
_cell.angle_gamma   90.00
#
_symmetry.space_group_name_H-M   'P 1'
#
loop_
_entity.id
_entity.type
_entity.pdbx_description
1 polymer ?
#
loop_
_entity_poly.entity_id
_entity_poly.type
_entity_poly.pdbx_seq_one_letter_code
_entity_poly.pdbx_strand_id
1 'polypeptide(L)'
;RVEAYDSDSQNPFERNRNLSFESNIWEGSLLFEFNFLPYTHGSRDHFFTPYLFGGLTLFNFNPQAVYDGPNIPEENVSTGQLVDLRPLGTEGQFKGEEYYTTTAAITYGFGFKFDLSYEWSINIHVGARDTYTDYLDDVSTVYTDPTDLRRTREQGQLAAYMSNRSLNLGTDATALGRVGQQRGDDNTDDFYLFAGVGVMYYFGDVRCPNYGKGSRR
;
A
#
# COMPACT_ATOMS: atom_id res chain seq x y z
N ARG A 1 2.82 -5.34 2.57
CA ARG A 1 3.79 -4.25 2.88
C ARG A 1 4.14 -3.58 1.56
N VAL A 2 4.13 -2.25 1.55
CA VAL A 2 4.58 -1.40 0.44
C VAL A 2 5.71 -0.54 1.00
N GLU A 3 6.74 -0.27 0.21
CA GLU A 3 7.87 0.56 0.61
C GLU A 3 8.45 1.28 -0.60
N ALA A 4 9.05 2.44 -0.35
CA ALA A 4 9.80 3.18 -1.35
C ALA A 4 10.93 3.96 -0.69
N TYR A 5 12.00 4.18 -1.47
CA TYR A 5 13.18 4.92 -1.07
C TYR A 5 13.52 5.95 -2.15
N ASP A 6 13.56 7.22 -1.78
CA ASP A 6 13.96 8.30 -2.67
C ASP A 6 15.40 8.13 -3.18
N SER A 7 16.26 7.43 -2.42
CA SER A 7 17.63 7.09 -2.80
C SER A 7 17.72 6.32 -4.12
N ASP A 8 16.68 5.55 -4.45
CA ASP A 8 16.61 4.69 -5.63
C ASP A 8 15.99 5.43 -6.83
N SER A 9 15.51 6.67 -6.63
CA SER A 9 14.90 7.47 -7.66
C SER A 9 15.90 7.96 -8.71
N GLN A 10 15.47 8.00 -9.97
CA GLN A 10 16.25 8.61 -11.06
C GLN A 10 16.24 10.14 -10.98
N ASN A 11 15.31 10.73 -10.23
CA ASN A 11 15.17 12.16 -10.06
C ASN A 11 16.19 12.68 -9.02
N PRO A 12 17.11 13.59 -9.38
CA PRO A 12 18.05 14.19 -8.42
C PRO A 12 17.36 14.94 -7.28
N PHE A 13 16.18 15.51 -7.50
CA PHE A 13 15.39 16.17 -6.46
C PHE A 13 15.00 15.18 -5.37
N GLU A 14 14.37 14.05 -5.76
CA GLU A 14 13.97 13.00 -4.83
C GLU A 14 15.19 12.45 -4.08
N ARG A 15 16.27 12.10 -4.78
CA ARG A 15 17.50 11.63 -4.10
C ARG A 15 18.05 12.63 -3.08
N ASN A 16 17.90 13.93 -3.33
CA ASN A 16 18.30 14.96 -2.38
C ASN A 16 17.29 15.12 -1.24
N ARG A 17 16.00 14.86 -1.49
CA ARG A 17 14.90 14.83 -0.50
C ARG A 17 15.08 13.69 0.51
N ASN A 18 15.54 12.54 0.01
CA ASN A 18 15.99 11.39 0.81
C ASN A 18 14.94 10.91 1.82
N LEU A 19 13.66 10.92 1.41
CA LEU A 19 12.59 10.28 2.18
C LEU A 19 12.56 8.78 1.89
N SER A 20 11.98 8.05 2.83
CA SER A 20 11.72 6.64 2.70
C SER A 20 10.54 6.30 3.58
N PHE A 21 9.72 5.36 3.14
CA PHE A 21 8.64 4.84 3.97
C PHE A 21 8.46 3.34 3.76
N GLU A 22 7.91 2.68 4.76
CA GLU A 22 7.35 1.35 4.70
C GLU A 22 5.97 1.39 5.34
N SER A 23 4.99 0.73 4.72
CA SER A 23 3.63 0.70 5.20
C SER A 23 3.06 -0.71 5.12
N ASN A 24 2.48 -1.17 6.22
CA ASN A 24 1.71 -2.40 6.24
C ASN A 24 0.28 -2.09 5.85
N ILE A 25 -0.17 -2.70 4.75
CA ILE A 25 -1.53 -2.53 4.22
C ILE A 25 -2.35 -3.77 4.58
N TRP A 26 -3.48 -3.53 5.22
CA TRP A 26 -4.54 -4.52 5.44
C TRP A 26 -5.75 -4.10 4.60
N GLU A 27 -6.15 -4.93 3.64
CA GLU A 27 -7.28 -4.62 2.75
C GLU A 27 -8.39 -5.66 2.84
N GLY A 28 -9.63 -5.20 2.65
CA GLY A 28 -10.81 -6.01 2.44
C GLY A 28 -11.56 -5.49 1.22
N SER A 29 -11.83 -6.37 0.26
CA SER A 29 -12.34 -5.98 -1.06
C SER A 29 -13.64 -6.70 -1.41
N LEU A 30 -14.55 -5.95 -2.02
CA LEU A 30 -15.71 -6.48 -2.72
C LEU A 30 -15.48 -6.33 -4.22
N LEU A 31 -15.21 -7.45 -4.89
CA LEU A 31 -14.84 -7.47 -6.32
C LEU A 31 -15.88 -8.23 -7.14
N PHE A 32 -16.22 -7.66 -8.28
CA PHE A 32 -16.95 -8.34 -9.34
C PHE A 32 -15.96 -8.84 -10.37
N GLU A 33 -16.19 -10.06 -10.88
CA GLU A 33 -15.32 -10.67 -11.87
C GLU A 33 -16.11 -10.99 -13.14
N PHE A 34 -15.49 -10.73 -14.29
CA PHE A 34 -16.01 -11.09 -15.60
C PHE A 34 -15.03 -12.02 -16.31
N ASN A 35 -15.45 -13.26 -16.53
CA ASN A 35 -14.68 -14.27 -17.26
C ASN A 35 -14.98 -14.16 -18.77
N PHE A 36 -13.95 -14.04 -19.61
CA PHE A 36 -14.15 -13.94 -21.08
C PHE A 36 -14.47 -15.27 -21.73
N LEU A 37 -13.97 -16.38 -21.17
CA LEU A 37 -14.24 -17.73 -21.64
C LEU A 37 -15.17 -18.46 -20.67
N PRO A 38 -16.04 -19.37 -21.17
CA PRO A 38 -16.78 -20.28 -20.30
C PRO A 38 -15.80 -21.05 -19.42
N TYR A 39 -16.02 -20.98 -18.12
CA TYR A 39 -15.16 -21.60 -17.12
C TYR A 39 -16.03 -22.41 -16.18
N THR A 40 -15.65 -23.66 -15.97
CA THR A 40 -16.34 -24.57 -15.07
C THR A 40 -15.30 -25.33 -14.29
N HIS A 41 -15.28 -25.10 -12.99
CA HIS A 41 -14.28 -25.68 -12.10
C HIS A 41 -14.20 -27.21 -12.26
N GLY A 42 -13.00 -27.71 -12.52
CA GLY A 42 -12.71 -29.13 -12.67
C GLY A 42 -13.10 -29.73 -14.03
N SER A 43 -13.55 -28.91 -14.98
CA SER A 43 -13.79 -29.33 -16.35
C SER A 43 -12.48 -29.45 -17.12
N ARG A 44 -12.31 -30.56 -17.85
CA ARG A 44 -11.14 -30.74 -18.74
C ARG A 44 -11.18 -29.85 -19.99
N ASP A 45 -12.38 -29.46 -20.42
CA ASP A 45 -12.57 -28.67 -21.64
C ASP A 45 -12.67 -27.16 -21.36
N HIS A 46 -13.06 -26.78 -20.13
CA HIS A 46 -13.27 -25.39 -19.70
C HIS A 46 -12.39 -25.01 -18.50
N PHE A 47 -11.12 -25.43 -18.54
CA PHE A 47 -10.15 -25.28 -17.44
C PHE A 47 -9.48 -23.90 -17.38
N PHE A 48 -9.65 -23.04 -18.39
CA PHE A 48 -8.93 -21.77 -18.49
C PHE A 48 -9.87 -20.61 -18.82
N THR A 49 -9.67 -19.48 -18.14
CA THR A 49 -10.31 -18.22 -18.53
C THR A 49 -9.47 -17.00 -18.12
N PRO A 50 -9.21 -16.05 -19.05
CA PRO A 50 -8.83 -14.72 -18.66
C PRO A 50 -10.04 -14.01 -18.06
N TYR A 51 -9.81 -13.19 -17.05
CA TYR A 51 -10.87 -12.43 -16.39
C TYR A 51 -10.44 -11.00 -16.08
N LEU A 52 -11.43 -10.11 -16.07
CA LEU A 52 -11.31 -8.79 -15.47
C LEU A 52 -11.99 -8.79 -14.12
N PHE A 53 -11.50 -7.95 -13.22
CA PHE A 53 -12.17 -7.70 -11.97
C PHE A 53 -12.18 -6.21 -11.64
N GLY A 54 -13.21 -5.79 -10.91
CA GLY A 54 -13.38 -4.41 -10.50
C GLY A 54 -14.30 -4.31 -9.29
N GLY A 55 -14.07 -3.32 -8.43
CA GLY A 55 -14.89 -3.12 -7.26
C GLY A 55 -14.33 -2.10 -6.27
N LEU A 56 -14.76 -2.24 -5.02
CA LEU A 56 -14.42 -1.34 -3.93
C LEU A 56 -13.57 -2.08 -2.90
N THR A 57 -12.57 -1.39 -2.39
CA THR A 57 -11.68 -1.89 -1.34
C THR A 57 -11.69 -0.92 -0.18
N LEU A 58 -11.78 -1.44 1.03
CA LEU A 58 -11.46 -0.70 2.25
C LEU A 58 -10.10 -1.19 2.72
N PHE A 59 -9.18 -0.27 2.97
CA PHE A 59 -7.85 -0.63 3.43
C PHE A 59 -7.40 0.26 4.59
N ASN A 60 -6.54 -0.32 5.43
CA ASN A 60 -5.82 0.35 6.47
C ASN A 60 -4.33 0.33 6.14
N PHE A 61 -3.66 1.46 6.30
CA PHE A 61 -2.22 1.62 6.07
C PHE A 61 -1.58 2.36 7.25
N ASN A 62 -0.29 2.13 7.51
CA ASN A 62 0.44 2.84 8.54
C ASN A 62 1.85 3.14 8.01
N PRO A 63 2.11 4.35 7.49
CA PRO A 63 3.42 4.69 6.96
C PRO A 63 4.39 4.92 8.13
N GLN A 64 5.51 4.21 8.05
CA GLN A 64 6.60 4.21 9.02
C GLN A 64 7.91 4.45 8.28
N ALA A 65 8.92 4.94 8.97
CA ALA A 65 10.25 5.09 8.38
C ALA A 65 11.35 4.83 9.39
N VAL A 66 12.52 4.43 8.89
CA VAL A 66 13.70 4.20 9.73
C VAL A 66 14.30 5.56 10.09
N TYR A 67 14.47 5.79 11.39
CA TYR A 67 15.15 6.97 11.90
C TYR A 67 16.67 6.83 11.72
N ASP A 68 17.28 7.64 10.86
CA ASP A 68 18.71 7.64 10.56
C ASP A 68 19.49 8.79 11.23
N GLY A 69 18.83 9.56 12.10
CA GLY A 69 19.42 10.69 12.82
C GLY A 69 20.18 10.30 14.09
N PRO A 70 20.81 11.28 14.78
CA PRO A 70 21.47 11.05 16.07
C PRO A 70 20.48 10.61 17.14
N ASN A 71 20.88 9.73 18.06
CA ASN A 71 20.01 9.33 19.18
C ASN A 71 19.41 10.54 19.90
N ILE A 72 18.11 10.49 20.20
CA ILE A 72 17.37 11.50 20.96
C ILE A 72 16.94 10.85 22.29
N PRO A 73 17.75 10.94 23.36
CA PRO A 73 17.48 10.25 24.62
C PRO A 73 16.18 10.71 25.28
N GLU A 74 15.83 12.00 25.14
CA GLU A 74 14.61 12.59 25.73
C GLU A 74 13.34 11.98 25.15
N GLU A 75 13.38 11.52 23.90
CA GLU A 75 12.24 10.95 23.17
C GLU A 75 12.29 9.40 23.10
N ASN A 76 13.29 8.78 23.75
CA ASN A 76 13.56 7.33 23.72
C ASN A 76 13.71 6.76 22.30
N VAL A 77 14.31 7.52 21.38
CA VAL A 77 14.48 7.12 19.97
C VAL A 77 15.97 6.95 19.66
N SER A 78 16.31 5.82 19.06
CA SER A 78 17.69 5.51 18.65
C SER A 78 17.80 5.37 17.13
N THR A 79 18.99 5.65 16.59
CA THR A 79 19.30 5.43 15.16
C THR A 79 19.01 3.99 14.77
N GLY A 80 18.32 3.79 13.63
CA GLY A 80 17.90 2.50 13.11
C GLY A 80 16.52 2.03 13.59
N GLN A 81 15.84 2.79 14.44
CA GLN A 81 14.49 2.46 14.91
C GLN A 81 13.44 2.81 13.85
N LEU A 82 12.44 1.94 13.68
CA LEU A 82 11.26 2.23 12.88
C LEU A 82 10.28 3.10 13.68
N VAL A 83 9.88 4.24 13.11
CA VAL A 83 8.97 5.21 13.75
C VAL A 83 7.72 5.40 12.92
N ASP A 84 6.57 5.54 13.58
CA ASP A 84 5.30 5.88 12.93
C ASP A 84 5.32 7.33 12.47
N LEU A 85 5.01 7.60 11.20
CA LEU A 85 5.10 8.94 10.65
C LEU A 85 3.86 9.79 10.96
N ARG A 86 2.68 9.19 10.90
CA ARG A 86 1.40 9.88 11.14
C ARG A 86 1.36 10.68 12.45
N PRO A 87 1.74 10.13 13.63
CA PRO A 87 1.70 10.90 14.88
C PRO A 87 2.67 12.07 14.93
N LEU A 88 3.72 12.05 14.08
CA LEU A 88 4.71 13.12 13.99
C LEU A 88 4.19 14.32 13.20
N GLY A 89 3.15 14.15 12.37
CA GLY A 89 2.58 15.21 11.56
C GLY A 89 3.63 15.97 10.76
N THR A 90 4.37 15.23 9.94
CA THR A 90 5.59 15.66 9.23
C THR A 90 5.39 16.88 8.31
N GLU A 91 4.15 17.24 7.96
CA GLU A 91 3.84 18.44 7.14
C GLU A 91 3.19 19.55 7.96
N GLY A 92 3.18 19.44 9.29
CA GLY A 92 2.65 20.46 10.18
C GLY A 92 1.16 20.34 10.43
N GLN A 93 0.58 19.15 10.24
CA GLN A 93 -0.78 18.86 10.71
C GLN A 93 -0.88 19.21 12.20
N PHE A 94 -2.02 19.71 12.68
CA PHE A 94 -2.22 19.88 14.12
C PHE A 94 -2.59 18.54 14.79
N LYS A 95 -2.45 18.48 16.11
CA LYS A 95 -2.87 17.29 16.88
C LYS A 95 -4.38 17.07 16.72
N GLY A 96 -4.77 15.94 16.14
CA GLY A 96 -6.16 15.62 15.80
C GLY A 96 -6.54 15.95 14.35
N GLU A 97 -5.66 16.59 13.59
CA GLU A 97 -5.82 16.85 12.16
C GLU A 97 -4.92 15.95 11.29
N GLU A 98 -4.35 14.89 11.87
CA GLU A 98 -3.63 13.88 11.10
C GLU A 98 -4.57 13.16 10.13
N TYR A 99 -4.06 12.82 8.94
CA TYR A 99 -4.81 12.06 7.93
C TYR A 99 -5.34 10.73 8.49
N TYR A 100 -6.39 10.20 7.87
CA TYR A 100 -6.94 8.90 8.25
C TYR A 100 -6.12 7.75 7.66
N THR A 101 -5.82 6.75 8.48
CA THR A 101 -5.13 5.52 8.04
C THR A 101 -6.06 4.49 7.44
N THR A 102 -7.37 4.64 7.61
CA THR A 102 -8.38 3.74 7.03
C THR A 102 -9.16 4.52 5.98
N THR A 103 -9.02 4.12 4.72
CA THR A 103 -9.69 4.77 3.59
C THR A 103 -10.16 3.74 2.57
N ALA A 104 -10.93 4.19 1.59
CA ALA A 104 -11.38 3.37 0.49
C ALA A 104 -10.44 3.48 -0.71
N ALA A 105 -10.53 2.51 -1.62
CA ALA A 105 -9.91 2.54 -2.93
C ALA A 105 -10.84 1.94 -3.96
N ILE A 106 -10.77 2.44 -5.20
CA ILE A 106 -11.31 1.75 -6.36
C ILE A 106 -10.28 0.72 -6.79
N THR A 107 -10.70 -0.54 -6.92
CA THR A 107 -9.83 -1.63 -7.34
C THR A 107 -10.25 -2.14 -8.70
N TYR A 108 -9.28 -2.31 -9.59
CA TYR A 108 -9.51 -2.93 -10.89
C TYR A 108 -8.26 -3.66 -11.34
N GLY A 109 -8.46 -4.66 -12.19
CA GLY A 109 -7.35 -5.44 -12.70
C GLY A 109 -7.80 -6.56 -13.61
N PHE A 110 -6.83 -7.40 -13.92
CA PHE A 110 -7.04 -8.56 -14.76
C PHE A 110 -6.27 -9.75 -14.21
N GLY A 111 -6.71 -10.95 -14.59
CA GLY A 111 -6.04 -12.16 -14.20
C GLY A 111 -6.38 -13.31 -15.11
N PHE A 112 -5.82 -14.46 -14.75
CA PHE A 112 -6.01 -15.73 -15.42
C PHE A 112 -6.34 -16.78 -14.38
N LYS A 113 -7.34 -17.61 -14.68
CA LYS A 113 -7.68 -18.80 -13.89
C LYS A 113 -7.34 -20.05 -14.68
N PHE A 114 -6.75 -21.02 -13.99
CA PHE A 114 -6.35 -22.32 -14.53
C PHE A 114 -6.79 -23.42 -13.57
N ASP A 115 -7.57 -24.39 -14.04
CA ASP A 115 -7.83 -25.63 -13.33
C ASP A 115 -6.72 -26.62 -13.63
N LEU A 116 -6.08 -27.12 -12.57
CA LEU A 116 -5.05 -28.15 -12.67
C LEU A 116 -5.65 -29.56 -12.59
N SER A 117 -6.73 -29.72 -11.82
CA SER A 117 -7.45 -30.97 -11.62
C SER A 117 -8.91 -30.68 -11.27
N TYR A 118 -9.69 -31.72 -10.93
CA TYR A 118 -11.07 -31.53 -10.49
C TYR A 118 -11.14 -30.77 -9.16
N GLU A 119 -10.11 -30.90 -8.33
CA GLU A 119 -10.06 -30.34 -6.98
C GLU A 119 -9.17 -29.09 -6.88
N TRP A 120 -8.18 -28.93 -7.75
CA TRP A 120 -7.19 -27.84 -7.65
C TRP A 120 -7.26 -26.85 -8.80
N SER A 121 -7.22 -25.56 -8.46
CA SER A 121 -7.06 -24.47 -9.41
C SER A 121 -6.07 -23.43 -8.92
N ILE A 122 -5.53 -22.68 -9.86
CA ILE A 122 -4.66 -21.53 -9.62
C ILE A 122 -5.27 -20.31 -10.27
N ASN A 123 -5.19 -19.16 -9.61
CA ASN A 123 -5.44 -17.86 -10.22
C ASN A 123 -4.20 -16.97 -10.11
N ILE A 124 -3.87 -16.27 -11.18
CA ILE A 124 -2.80 -15.27 -11.22
C ILE A 124 -3.45 -13.95 -11.58
N HIS A 125 -3.19 -12.89 -10.82
CA HIS A 125 -3.81 -11.60 -11.06
C HIS A 125 -2.86 -10.44 -10.82
N VAL A 126 -3.12 -9.34 -11.52
CA VAL A 126 -2.54 -8.03 -11.25
C VAL A 126 -3.67 -7.00 -11.21
N GLY A 127 -3.61 -6.05 -10.29
CA GLY A 127 -4.61 -4.99 -10.19
C GLY A 127 -4.07 -3.75 -9.49
N ALA A 128 -4.63 -2.61 -9.88
CA ALA A 128 -4.37 -1.32 -9.28
C ALA A 128 -5.43 -1.00 -8.20
N ARG A 129 -5.01 -0.25 -7.19
CA ARG A 129 -5.87 0.38 -6.20
C ARG A 129 -5.67 1.88 -6.32
N ASP A 130 -6.64 2.56 -6.89
CA ASP A 130 -6.69 4.03 -6.89
C ASP A 130 -7.29 4.44 -5.55
N THR A 131 -6.49 5.09 -4.70
CA THR A 131 -6.91 5.42 -3.34
C THR A 131 -7.60 6.78 -3.29
N TYR A 132 -8.24 7.10 -2.17
CA TYR A 132 -8.79 8.44 -1.90
C TYR A 132 -7.93 9.17 -0.85
N THR A 133 -6.62 9.00 -0.92
CA THR A 133 -5.67 9.67 -0.02
C THR A 133 -4.37 9.95 -0.76
N ASP A 134 -3.75 11.08 -0.44
CA ASP A 134 -2.42 11.50 -0.91
C ASP A 134 -1.40 11.39 0.24
N TYR A 135 -1.57 10.39 1.11
CA TYR A 135 -0.76 10.23 2.33
C TYR A 135 -0.30 8.79 2.50
N LEU A 136 -0.37 7.96 1.46
CA LEU A 136 0.02 6.55 1.54
C LEU A 136 1.49 6.41 1.95
N ASP A 137 2.32 7.38 1.57
CA ASP A 137 3.74 7.52 1.87
C ASP A 137 4.08 8.60 2.91
N ASP A 138 3.06 9.21 3.54
CA ASP A 138 3.17 10.36 4.44
C ASP A 138 3.64 11.66 3.76
N VAL A 139 3.41 11.83 2.45
CA VAL A 139 3.85 13.02 1.68
C VAL A 139 2.73 13.58 0.79
N SER A 140 2.31 14.82 1.04
CA SER A 140 1.17 15.43 0.32
C SER A 140 1.41 16.89 -0.07
N THR A 141 1.81 17.72 0.87
CA THR A 141 1.72 19.17 0.73
C THR A 141 3.10 19.81 0.66
N VAL A 142 3.48 20.54 1.70
CA VAL A 142 4.63 21.43 1.74
C VAL A 142 5.44 21.20 3.01
N TYR A 143 6.68 21.68 2.98
CA TYR A 143 7.49 21.74 4.19
C TYR A 143 6.96 22.78 5.17
N THR A 144 6.81 22.36 6.41
CA THR A 144 6.39 23.21 7.52
C THR A 144 7.58 23.82 8.27
N ASP A 145 7.32 24.77 9.16
CA ASP A 145 8.34 25.33 10.04
C ASP A 145 8.75 24.26 11.08
N PRO A 146 10.04 23.85 11.13
CA PRO A 146 10.50 22.86 12.10
C PRO A 146 10.35 23.33 13.55
N THR A 147 10.27 24.63 13.81
CA THR A 147 10.02 25.17 15.15
C THR A 147 8.58 24.95 15.61
N ASP A 148 7.62 24.91 14.69
CA ASP A 148 6.23 24.61 15.00
C ASP A 148 6.08 23.14 15.36
N LEU A 149 6.67 22.23 14.58
CA LEU A 149 6.70 20.79 14.89
C LEU A 149 7.28 20.51 16.27
N ARG A 150 8.40 21.17 16.62
CA ARG A 150 9.03 21.02 17.94
C ARG A 150 8.16 21.47 19.11
N ARG A 151 7.22 22.38 18.86
CA ARG A 151 6.34 22.95 19.89
C ARG A 151 5.01 22.21 20.00
N THR A 152 4.49 21.70 18.89
CA THR A 152 3.14 21.13 18.81
C THR A 152 3.13 19.61 19.00
N ARG A 153 4.24 18.92 18.67
CA ARG A 153 4.33 17.45 18.72
C ARG A 153 4.99 16.96 20.02
N GLU A 154 4.55 15.80 20.48
CA GLU A 154 5.09 15.15 21.69
C GLU A 154 6.56 14.72 21.51
N GLN A 155 6.89 14.22 20.32
CA GLN A 155 8.26 13.91 19.89
C GLN A 155 8.73 14.97 18.89
N GLY A 156 8.83 16.21 19.36
CA GLY A 156 9.05 17.38 18.53
C GLY A 156 10.39 17.39 17.79
N GLN A 157 11.46 16.87 18.40
CA GLN A 157 12.78 16.79 17.75
C GLN A 157 12.76 15.73 16.66
N LEU A 158 12.19 14.54 16.93
CA LEU A 158 11.97 13.50 15.94
C LEU A 158 11.08 13.98 14.79
N ALA A 159 9.96 14.63 15.08
CA ALA A 159 9.03 15.12 14.07
C ALA A 159 9.70 16.10 13.10
N ALA A 160 10.45 17.08 13.63
CA ALA A 160 11.19 18.02 12.80
C ALA A 160 12.25 17.36 11.92
N TYR A 161 12.89 16.29 12.41
CA TYR A 161 13.85 15.52 11.63
C TYR A 161 13.16 14.69 10.53
N MET A 162 12.10 13.95 10.88
CA MET A 162 11.38 13.10 9.93
C MET A 162 10.63 13.90 8.86
N SER A 163 10.25 15.15 9.17
CA SER A 163 9.70 16.10 8.20
C SER A 163 10.68 16.41 7.06
N ASN A 164 11.96 16.62 7.39
CA ASN A 164 13.00 16.99 6.43
C ASN A 164 14.29 16.19 6.65
N ARG A 165 14.45 15.14 5.85
CA ARG A 165 15.63 14.27 5.81
C ARG A 165 16.56 14.56 4.63
N SER A 166 16.44 15.76 4.04
CA SER A 166 17.20 16.11 2.86
C SER A 166 18.71 16.13 3.11
N LEU A 167 19.50 15.72 2.11
CA LEU A 167 20.95 15.60 2.23
C LEU A 167 21.66 16.96 2.27
N ASN A 168 21.04 17.99 1.70
CA ASN A 168 21.58 19.34 1.63
C ASN A 168 20.76 20.31 2.51
N LEU A 169 21.05 20.28 3.81
CA LEU A 169 20.51 21.23 4.79
C LEU A 169 21.39 22.49 4.79
N GLY A 170 20.99 23.55 4.09
CA GLY A 170 21.78 24.78 3.97
C GLY A 170 20.98 26.01 3.57
N THR A 171 21.68 27.14 3.44
CA THR A 171 21.10 28.41 2.93
C THR A 171 21.20 28.54 1.41
N ASP A 172 21.86 27.60 0.76
CA ASP A 172 22.09 27.63 -0.69
C ASP A 172 20.79 27.45 -1.47
N ALA A 173 20.76 27.97 -2.70
CA ALA A 173 19.59 27.90 -3.58
C ALA A 173 19.13 26.46 -3.89
N THR A 174 19.98 25.46 -3.63
CA THR A 174 19.73 24.03 -3.81
C THR A 174 19.26 23.31 -2.55
N ALA A 175 19.21 24.01 -1.40
CA ALA A 175 18.72 23.43 -0.16
C ALA A 175 17.21 23.20 -0.23
N LEU A 176 16.81 21.95 0.06
CA LEU A 176 15.41 21.53 0.13
C LEU A 176 14.87 21.72 1.55
N GLY A 177 13.54 21.74 1.66
CA GLY A 177 12.89 21.80 2.96
C GLY A 177 12.70 23.21 3.53
N ARG A 178 12.68 24.24 2.66
CA ARG A 178 12.29 25.59 3.10
C ARG A 178 10.78 25.64 3.33
N VAL A 179 10.35 26.40 4.33
CA VAL A 179 8.94 26.56 4.68
C VAL A 179 8.13 26.98 3.44
N GLY A 180 7.05 26.26 3.16
CA GLY A 180 6.16 26.48 2.02
C GLY A 180 6.68 25.95 0.67
N GLN A 181 7.87 25.35 0.61
CA GLN A 181 8.27 24.60 -0.59
C GLN A 181 7.50 23.28 -0.68
N GLN A 182 7.25 22.85 -1.90
CA GLN A 182 6.59 21.58 -2.20
C GLN A 182 7.36 20.39 -1.59
N ARG A 183 6.63 19.56 -0.83
CA ARG A 183 7.10 18.28 -0.29
C ARG A 183 6.46 17.11 -1.03
N GLY A 184 5.15 17.22 -1.32
CA GLY A 184 4.34 16.29 -2.12
C GLY A 184 3.46 17.02 -3.14
N ASP A 185 2.47 16.35 -3.74
CA ASP A 185 1.50 16.97 -4.66
C ASP A 185 0.04 16.67 -4.26
N ASP A 186 -0.57 17.64 -3.57
CA ASP A 186 -1.95 17.59 -3.06
C ASP A 186 -3.05 17.57 -4.13
N ASN A 187 -2.68 17.58 -5.41
CA ASN A 187 -3.62 17.53 -6.54
C ASN A 187 -3.84 16.12 -7.08
N THR A 188 -3.09 15.12 -6.60
CA THR A 188 -3.17 13.74 -7.07
C THR A 188 -3.25 12.77 -5.90
N ASP A 189 -4.23 11.86 -5.91
CA ASP A 189 -4.27 10.79 -4.91
C ASP A 189 -3.28 9.68 -5.24
N ASP A 190 -2.80 9.00 -4.21
CA ASP A 190 -1.89 7.87 -4.35
C ASP A 190 -2.58 6.64 -4.96
N PHE A 191 -1.77 5.82 -5.63
CA PHE A 191 -2.18 4.49 -6.06
C PHE A 191 -1.09 3.47 -5.76
N TYR A 192 -1.49 2.20 -5.63
CA TYR A 192 -0.53 1.10 -5.55
C TYR A 192 -0.97 -0.08 -6.41
N LEU A 193 0.02 -0.86 -6.85
CA LEU A 193 -0.18 -2.06 -7.65
C LEU A 193 -0.05 -3.30 -6.77
N PHE A 194 -0.88 -4.29 -7.07
CA PHE A 194 -0.86 -5.59 -6.42
C PHE A 194 -0.78 -6.69 -7.46
N ALA A 195 0.13 -7.64 -7.29
CA ALA A 195 0.23 -8.86 -8.09
C ALA A 195 0.21 -10.07 -7.16
N GLY A 196 -0.54 -11.11 -7.53
CA GLY A 196 -0.74 -12.26 -6.67
C GLY A 196 -1.02 -13.55 -7.42
N VAL A 197 -0.70 -14.66 -6.74
CA VAL A 197 -1.05 -16.02 -7.15
C VAL A 197 -1.88 -16.63 -6.02
N GLY A 198 -3.07 -17.14 -6.33
CA GLY A 198 -3.90 -17.88 -5.40
C GLY A 198 -4.03 -19.35 -5.81
N VAL A 199 -4.18 -20.20 -4.81
CA VAL A 199 -4.44 -21.63 -4.97
C VAL A 199 -5.80 -21.92 -4.37
N MET A 200 -6.61 -22.64 -5.12
CA MET A 200 -7.98 -22.97 -4.75
C MET A 200 -8.10 -24.49 -4.66
N TYR A 201 -8.75 -24.97 -3.59
CA TYR A 201 -9.09 -26.37 -3.41
C TYR A 201 -10.60 -26.54 -3.27
N TYR A 202 -11.18 -27.41 -4.07
CA TYR A 202 -12.60 -27.74 -4.06
C TYR A 202 -12.84 -29.02 -3.25
N PHE A 203 -13.73 -28.91 -2.26
CA PHE A 203 -14.02 -29.98 -1.30
C PHE A 203 -15.23 -30.84 -1.69
N GLY A 204 -15.89 -30.56 -2.82
CA GLY A 204 -17.07 -31.31 -3.26
C GLY A 204 -16.70 -32.58 -3.98
N ASP A 205 -17.11 -33.74 -3.46
CA ASP A 205 -17.01 -35.03 -4.15
C ASP A 205 -18.34 -35.32 -4.85
N VAL A 206 -18.40 -35.24 -6.18
CA VAL A 206 -19.56 -35.70 -6.96
C VAL A 206 -19.50 -37.22 -7.04
N ARG A 207 -19.96 -37.88 -5.98
CA ARG A 207 -20.19 -39.33 -6.01
C ARG A 207 -21.39 -39.64 -6.90
N CYS A 208 -21.13 -40.13 -8.11
CA CYS A 208 -22.18 -40.73 -8.92
C CYS A 208 -22.84 -41.87 -8.13
N PRO A 209 -24.18 -41.90 -7.99
CA PRO A 209 -24.85 -43.01 -7.36
C PRO A 209 -24.54 -44.30 -8.13
N ASN A 210 -24.15 -45.36 -7.42
CA ASN A 210 -23.93 -46.66 -8.02
C ASN A 210 -25.20 -47.09 -8.77
N TYR A 211 -25.07 -47.45 -10.05
CA TYR A 211 -26.18 -47.99 -10.84
C TYR A 211 -26.83 -49.14 -10.06
N GLY A 212 -28.07 -48.91 -9.61
CA GLY A 212 -28.85 -49.93 -8.93
C GLY A 212 -28.93 -51.17 -9.81
N LYS A 213 -28.48 -52.32 -9.28
CA LYS A 213 -28.71 -53.61 -9.92
C LYS A 213 -30.21 -53.75 -10.13
N GLY A 214 -30.66 -53.60 -11.38
CA GLY A 214 -32.05 -53.86 -11.75
C GLY A 214 -32.39 -55.30 -11.38
N SER A 215 -33.19 -55.48 -10.34
CA SER A 215 -33.88 -56.73 -10.09
C SER A 215 -34.88 -56.93 -11.23
N ARG A 216 -34.50 -57.70 -12.25
CA ARG A 216 -35.49 -58.34 -13.13
C ARG A 216 -36.28 -59.32 -12.26
N ARG A 217 -37.52 -58.96 -11.94
CA ARG A 217 -38.58 -59.91 -11.58
C ARG A 217 -39.62 -59.89 -12.69
#